data_AF-A0A2Z6MJS0-F1
#
_entry.id   AF-A0A2Z6MJS0-F1
#
_cell.length_a   1.000
_cell.length_b   1.000
_cell.length_c   1.000
_cell.angle_alpha   90.00
_cell.angle_beta   90.00
_cell.angle_gamma   90.00
#
_symmetry.space_group_name_H-M   'P 1'
#
loop_
_entity.id
_entity.type
_entity.pdbx_description
1 polymer ?
#
loop_
_entity_poly.entity_id
_entity_poly.type
_entity_poly.pdbx_seq_one_letter_code
_entity_poly.pdbx_strand_id
1 'polypeptide(L)' 'MDENIVGMKIVMRILMGPHNECKELIMKAANECWLQLHIKRDKAMNSKRQRTQGPGNEVHMS' A
#
# COMPACT_ATOMS: atom_id res chain seq x y z
N MET A 1 -4.46 -9.81 24.09
CA MET A 1 -4.35 -9.91 22.61
C MET A 1 -5.58 -9.19 22.07
N ASP A 2 -5.42 -8.22 21.18
CA ASP A 2 -6.57 -7.46 20.63
C ASP A 2 -7.53 -8.42 19.90
N GLU A 3 -8.80 -8.42 20.30
CA GLU A 3 -9.83 -9.31 19.76
C GLU A 3 -10.02 -9.14 18.26
N ASN A 4 -9.82 -7.92 17.74
CA ASN A 4 -9.85 -7.66 16.31
C ASN A 4 -8.70 -8.35 15.59
N ILE A 5 -7.50 -8.37 16.18
CA ILE A 5 -6.34 -9.08 15.63
C ILE A 5 -6.58 -10.59 15.62
N VAL A 6 -7.22 -11.12 16.68
CA VAL A 6 -7.59 -12.55 16.75
C VAL A 6 -8.62 -12.89 15.67
N GLY A 7 -9.68 -12.08 15.54
CA GLY A 7 -10.68 -12.24 14.50
C GLY A 7 -10.08 -12.23 13.10
N MET A 8 -9.17 -11.27 12.83
CA MET A 8 -8.46 -11.18 11.56
C MET A 8 -7.66 -12.46 11.25
N LYS A 9 -6.96 -13.02 12.25
CA LYS A 9 -6.19 -14.26 12.09
C LYS A 9 -7.06 -15.47 11.78
N ILE A 10 -8.24 -15.57 12.41
CA ILE A 10 -9.20 -16.65 12.15
C ILE A 10 -9.73 -16.56 10.73
N VAL A 11 -10.19 -15.38 10.31
CA VAL A 11 -10.70 -15.14 8.96
C VAL A 11 -9.61 -15.46 7.92
N MET A 12 -8.38 -15.01 8.14
CA MET A 12 -7.28 -15.28 7.21
C MET A 12 -6.97 -16.78 7.10
N ARG A 13 -7.04 -17.53 8.20
CA ARG A 13 -6.82 -18.98 8.18
C ARG A 13 -7.90 -19.71 7.36
N ILE A 14 -9.15 -19.25 7.42
CA ILE A 14 -10.25 -19.81 6.63
C ILE A 14 -10.06 -19.47 5.15
N LEU A 15 -9.83 -18.19 4.83
CA LEU A 15 -9.69 -17.71 3.46
C LEU A 15 -8.47 -18.29 2.75
N MET A 16 -7.38 -18.51 3.47
CA MET A 16 -6.13 -19.06 2.94
C MET A 16 -6.03 -20.59 3.06
N GLY A 17 -7.12 -21.24 3.51
CA GLY A 17 -7.18 -22.68 3.69
C GLY A 17 -7.01 -23.46 2.37
N PRO A 18 -6.57 -24.72 2.44
CA PRO A 18 -6.28 -25.55 1.26
C PRO A 18 -7.51 -25.90 0.42
N HIS A 19 -8.72 -25.79 0.99
CA HIS A 19 -9.98 -26.11 0.33
C HIS A 19 -10.72 -24.87 -0.20
N ASN A 20 -10.13 -23.67 -0.10
CA ASN A 20 -10.75 -22.47 -0.65
C ASN A 20 -10.34 -22.30 -2.12
N GLU A 21 -11.26 -22.60 -3.04
CA GLU A 21 -11.07 -22.43 -4.48
C GLU A 21 -10.81 -20.98 -4.88
N CYS A 22 -11.29 -20.01 -4.09
CA CYS A 22 -11.07 -18.59 -4.32
C CYS A 22 -9.72 -18.08 -3.82
N LYS A 23 -8.88 -18.92 -3.19
CA LYS A 23 -7.60 -18.50 -2.59
C LYS A 23 -6.71 -17.74 -3.56
N GLU A 24 -6.58 -18.23 -4.79
CA GLU A 24 -5.74 -17.58 -5.82
C GLU A 24 -6.28 -16.22 -6.23
N LEU A 25 -7.61 -16.07 -6.36
CA LEU A 25 -8.26 -14.80 -6.66
C LEU A 25 -8.06 -13.79 -5.51
N ILE A 26 -8.20 -14.25 -4.26
CA ILE A 26 -7.97 -13.44 -3.06
C ILE A 26 -6.52 -12.96 -3.02
N MET A 27 -5.56 -13.85 -3.27
CA MET A 27 -4.14 -13.50 -3.30
C MET A 27 -3.82 -12.49 -4.40
N LYS A 28 -4.37 -12.67 -5.61
CA LYS A 28 -4.19 -11.73 -6.72
C LYS A 28 -4.73 -10.34 -6.36
N ALA A 29 -5.94 -10.26 -5.82
CA ALA A 29 -6.54 -8.99 -5.39
C ALA A 29 -5.75 -8.32 -4.26
N ALA A 30 -5.27 -9.09 -3.28
CA ALA A 30 -4.44 -8.59 -2.19
C ALA A 30 -3.11 -8.01 -2.70
N ASN A 31 -2.44 -8.72 -3.62
CA ASN A 31 -1.18 -8.26 -4.23
C ASN A 31 -1.38 -6.97 -5.04
N GLU A 32 -2.47 -6.88 -5.80
CA GLU A 32 -2.80 -5.67 -6.56
C GLU A 32 -3.08 -4.48 -5.63
N CYS A 33 -3.84 -4.71 -4.55
CA CYS A 33 -4.08 -3.69 -3.53
C CYS A 33 -2.77 -3.22 -2.87
N TRP A 34 -1.89 -4.16 -2.51
CA TRP A 34 -0.58 -3.84 -1.94
C TRP A 34 0.27 -2.98 -2.88
N LEU A 35 0.31 -3.32 -4.17
CA LEU A 35 1.03 -2.55 -5.18
C LEU A 35 0.46 -1.13 -5.32
N GLN A 36 -0.87 -0.98 -5.38
CA GLN A 36 -1.49 0.34 -5.46
C GLN A 36 -1.19 1.21 -4.23
N LEU A 37 -1.18 0.63 -3.04
CA LEU A 37 -0.81 1.34 -1.81
C LEU A 37 0.64 1.83 -1.87
N HIS A 38 1.57 1.01 -2.37
CA HIS A 38 2.97 1.40 -2.56
C HIS A 38 3.10 2.55 -3.55
N ILE A 39 2.45 2.45 -4.71
CA ILE A 39 2.43 3.54 -5.71
C ILE A 39 1.88 4.84 -5.11
N LYS A 40 0.76 4.77 -4.37
CA LYS A 40 0.16 5.94 -3.71
C LYS A 40 1.10 6.56 -2.69
N ARG A 41 1.76 5.73 -1.86
CA ARG A 41 2.75 6.17 -0.88
C ARG A 41 3.93 6.88 -1.57
N ASP A 42 4.48 6.27 -2.60
CA ASP A 42 5.65 6.80 -3.30
C ASP A 42 5.31 8.12 -4.02
N LYS A 43 4.13 8.21 -4.65
CA LYS A 43 3.60 9.47 -5.18
C LYS A 43 3.47 10.54 -4.10
N ALA A 44 2.87 10.21 -2.96
CA ALA A 44 2.72 11.16 -1.85
C ALA A 44 4.07 11.65 -1.32
N MET A 45 5.07 10.75 -1.22
CA MET A 45 6.42 11.10 -0.81
C MET A 45 7.13 11.98 -1.84
N ASN A 46 6.99 11.69 -3.13
CA ASN A 46 7.56 12.52 -4.20
C ASN A 46 6.89 13.90 -4.28
N SER A 47 5.57 13.99 -4.13
CA SER A 47 4.86 15.27 -4.04
C SER A 47 5.28 16.08 -2.81
N LYS A 48 5.55 15.42 -1.67
CA LYS A 48 6.13 16.09 -0.49
C LYS A 48 7.53 16.62 -0.80
N ARG A 49 8.40 15.82 -1.42
CA ARG A 49 9.75 16.25 -1.84
C ARG A 49 9.72 17.45 -2.79
N GLN A 50 8.81 17.46 -3.76
CA GLN A 50 8.62 18.60 -4.67
C GLN A 50 8.12 19.86 -3.96
N ARG A 51 7.32 19.73 -2.89
CA ARG A 51 6.92 20.90 -2.08
C ARG A 51 8.05 21.40 -1.19
N THR A 52 8.92 20.50 -0.70
CA THR A 52 10.08 20.89 0.11
C THR A 52 11.20 21.49 -0.75
N GLN A 53 11.32 21.08 -2.02
CA GLN A 53 12.10 21.77 -3.05
C GLN A 53 11.23 22.87 -3.69
N GLY A 54 10.97 23.96 -2.96
CA GLY A 54 10.37 25.15 -3.56
C GLY A 54 11.20 25.71 -4.72
N PRO A 55 10.67 26.67 -5.50
CA PRO A 55 11.38 27.30 -6.62
C PRO A 55 12.55 28.14 -6.09
N GLY A 56 13.66 27.50 -5.80
CA GLY A 56 14.93 28.11 -5.44
C GLY A 56 15.96 27.74 -6.49
N ASN A 57 15.83 28.33 -7.69
CA ASN A 57 16.91 28.55 -8.65
C ASN A 57 16.37 29.21 -9.93
N GLU A 58 15.72 30.37 -9.80
CA GLU A 58 15.85 31.39 -10.85
C GLU A 58 17.09 32.18 -10.49
N VAL A 59 18.25 31.66 -10.92
CA VAL A 59 19.52 32.37 -10.83
C VAL A 59 19.36 33.63 -11.67
N HIS A 60 19.37 34.75 -10.95
CA HIS A 60 19.47 36.10 -11.46
C HIS A 60 20.73 36.21 -12.34
N MET A 61 20.55 36.12 -13.67
CA MET A 61 21.58 36.52 -14.62
C MET A 61 21.35 38.01 -14.90
N SER A 62 22.01 38.85 -14.09
CA SER A 62 22.34 40.24 -14.47
C SER A 62 23.56 40.25 -15.38
#